data_AF-A0AAV4ZCQ8-F1
#
_entry.id   AF-A0AAV4ZCQ8-F1
#
_cell.length_a   1.000
_cell.length_b   1.000
_cell.length_c   1.000
_cell.angle_alpha   90.00
_cell.angle_beta   90.00
_cell.angle_gamma   90.00
#
_symmetry.space_group_name_H-M   'P 1'
#
loop_
_entity.id
_entity.type
_entity.pdbx_description
1 polymer ?
#
loop_
_entity_poly.entity_id
_entity_poly.type
_entity_poly.pdbx_seq_one_letter_code
_entity_poly.pdbx_strand_id
1 'polypeptide(L)'
;MGRSRSVVLDRETATELDPASARFQLANNLQARLRFAGIMAQHLDRAVGALPPDEPVFFVTLIARRFTVREGQAAAFKVHPLHSWTHQILRGCNYVGMVEGAYYSNLDVTGAGYQRAVSWHTHAIVWGITEEQLREICNAANRRYQTIVPGIDAAHFRTIERSEVEGQALYMSKGQLSDYRLIPRKREAVDAETGEVTTPTTGRFRQAKQDLRPGTAARLCQVFAGRTIGELAFAGGGGRTVLKAIRHEAGADLRRWESQQASQAAGSRQPGDR
;
A
#
# COMPACT_ATOMS: atom_id res chain seq x y z
N MET A 1 27.82 -13.71 -10.55
CA MET A 1 27.25 -13.28 -9.25
C MET A 1 27.78 -11.89 -8.92
N GLY A 2 26.98 -10.84 -9.09
CA GLY A 2 27.39 -9.47 -8.77
C GLY A 2 27.46 -9.28 -7.25
N ARG A 3 28.59 -8.77 -6.73
CA ARG A 3 28.75 -8.38 -5.33
C ARG A 3 27.58 -7.50 -4.90
N SER A 4 26.90 -7.87 -3.81
CA SER A 4 25.86 -7.04 -3.20
C SER A 4 26.50 -5.75 -2.75
N ARG A 5 26.31 -4.66 -3.51
CA ARG A 5 26.65 -3.31 -3.03
C ARG A 5 25.89 -3.08 -1.73
N SER A 6 26.58 -2.58 -0.70
CA SER A 6 25.95 -2.12 0.53
C SER A 6 24.86 -1.10 0.17
N VAL A 7 23.68 -1.24 0.78
CA VAL A 7 22.63 -0.23 0.67
C VAL A 7 22.99 0.86 1.65
N VAL A 8 23.23 2.06 1.14
CA VAL A 8 23.46 3.25 1.96
C VAL A 8 22.21 4.11 1.84
N LEU A 9 21.59 4.41 2.97
CA LEU A 9 20.56 5.44 3.04
C LEU A 9 21.23 6.79 2.85
N ASP A 10 20.70 7.60 1.93
CA ASP A 10 21.11 9.00 1.87
C ASP A 10 20.68 9.74 3.14
N ARG A 11 21.36 10.87 3.40
CA ARG A 11 21.19 11.65 4.64
C ARG A 11 19.78 12.21 4.78
N GLU A 12 19.15 12.57 3.66
CA GLU A 12 17.79 13.09 3.62
C GLU A 12 16.80 12.03 4.09
N THR A 13 16.82 10.85 3.46
CA THR A 13 16.01 9.69 3.87
C THR A 13 16.25 9.33 5.34
N ALA A 14 17.50 9.37 5.82
CA ALA A 14 17.78 9.07 7.22
C ALA A 14 17.13 10.07 8.19
N THR A 15 17.01 11.34 7.80
CA THR A 15 16.35 12.39 8.61
C THR A 15 14.83 12.20 8.62
N GLU A 16 14.25 11.69 7.54
CA GLU A 16 12.83 11.33 7.48
C GLU A 16 12.45 10.24 8.49
N LEU A 17 13.38 9.32 8.79
CA LEU A 17 13.17 8.21 9.73
C LEU A 17 13.22 8.63 11.21
N ASP A 18 13.73 9.83 11.52
CA ASP A 18 13.79 10.33 12.90
C ASP A 18 12.36 10.42 13.50
N PRO A 19 12.12 9.92 14.72
CA PRO A 19 10.82 10.03 15.39
C PRO A 19 10.28 11.48 15.47
N ALA A 20 11.14 12.48 15.60
CA ALA A 20 10.75 13.88 15.59
C ALA A 20 10.13 14.29 14.24
N SER A 21 10.56 13.67 13.13
CA SER A 21 10.01 13.92 11.79
C SER A 21 8.60 13.34 11.59
N ALA A 22 8.07 12.57 12.54
CA ALA A 22 6.74 11.95 12.43
C ALA A 22 5.59 12.96 12.21
N ARG A 23 5.76 14.21 12.67
CA ARG A 23 4.80 15.32 12.45
C ARG A 23 4.54 15.60 10.97
N PHE A 24 5.53 15.35 10.11
CA PHE A 24 5.41 15.58 8.66
C PHE A 24 4.67 14.44 7.94
N GLN A 25 4.23 13.42 8.68
CA GLN A 25 3.49 12.28 8.15
C GLN A 25 4.22 11.54 7.01
N LEU A 26 5.54 11.44 7.08
CA LEU A 26 6.33 10.79 6.03
C LEU A 26 6.02 9.30 5.97
N ALA A 27 5.86 8.78 4.75
CA ALA A 27 5.38 7.43 4.48
C ALA A 27 6.39 6.34 4.84
N ASN A 28 7.67 6.67 4.97
CA ASN A 28 8.73 5.79 5.47
C ASN A 28 8.96 5.91 6.98
N ASN A 29 8.30 6.84 7.67
CA ASN A 29 8.44 7.04 9.12
C ASN A 29 7.48 6.13 9.89
N LEU A 30 8.02 5.24 10.72
CA LEU A 30 7.22 4.25 11.48
C LEU A 30 6.26 4.93 12.48
N GLN A 31 6.71 5.96 13.19
CA GLN A 31 5.88 6.64 14.19
C GLN A 31 4.71 7.39 13.52
N ALA A 32 4.97 8.03 12.37
CA ALA A 32 3.93 8.61 11.55
C ALA A 32 2.89 7.56 11.11
N ARG A 33 3.36 6.40 10.65
CA ARG A 33 2.51 5.27 10.23
C ARG A 33 1.63 4.76 11.35
N LEU A 34 2.20 4.44 12.51
CA LEU A 34 1.46 3.95 13.68
C LEU A 34 0.39 4.93 14.14
N ARG A 35 0.73 6.22 14.18
CA ARG A 35 -0.22 7.26 14.56
C ARG A 35 -1.35 7.39 13.54
N PHE A 36 -1.03 7.51 12.26
CA PHE A 36 -2.04 7.62 11.22
C PHE A 36 -2.94 6.39 11.19
N ALA A 37 -2.37 5.20 11.42
CA ALA A 37 -3.09 3.94 11.53
C ALA A 37 -4.15 3.98 12.64
N GLY A 38 -3.77 4.41 13.85
CA GLY A 38 -4.71 4.53 14.98
C GLY A 38 -5.84 5.52 14.70
N ILE A 39 -5.52 6.69 14.14
CA ILE A 39 -6.53 7.69 13.76
C ILE A 39 -7.47 7.12 12.69
N MET A 40 -6.90 6.53 11.64
CA MET A 40 -7.68 5.93 10.55
C MET A 40 -8.61 4.83 11.06
N ALA A 41 -8.14 3.96 11.94
CA ALA A 41 -8.94 2.92 12.56
C ALA A 41 -10.13 3.49 13.33
N GLN A 42 -9.92 4.47 14.22
CA GLN A 42 -10.99 5.07 15.02
C GLN A 42 -12.06 5.79 14.18
N HIS A 43 -11.66 6.46 13.09
CA HIS A 43 -12.60 7.13 12.21
C HIS A 43 -13.39 6.15 11.35
N LEU A 44 -12.74 5.08 10.88
CA LEU A 44 -13.42 4.04 10.11
C LEU A 44 -14.36 3.21 10.96
N ASP A 45 -13.95 2.84 12.17
CA ASP A 45 -14.81 2.13 13.13
C ASP A 45 -16.08 2.94 13.43
N ARG A 46 -15.95 4.24 13.73
CA ARG A 46 -17.09 5.14 13.91
C ARG A 46 -17.98 5.26 12.66
N ALA A 47 -17.36 5.41 11.49
CA ALA A 47 -18.10 5.57 10.23
C ALA A 47 -18.88 4.29 9.86
N VAL A 48 -18.26 3.12 10.03
CA VAL A 48 -18.89 1.83 9.79
C VAL A 48 -19.92 1.53 10.86
N GLY A 49 -19.64 1.80 12.13
CA GLY A 49 -20.57 1.60 13.25
C GLY A 49 -21.88 2.37 13.09
N ALA A 50 -21.85 3.52 12.39
CA ALA A 50 -23.03 4.32 12.09
C ALA A 50 -23.86 3.83 10.89
N LEU A 51 -23.39 2.83 10.13
CA LEU A 51 -24.14 2.26 9.00
C LEU A 51 -25.34 1.42 9.51
N PRO A 52 -26.43 1.29 8.73
CA PRO A 52 -27.52 0.35 9.02
C PRO A 52 -26.98 -1.04 9.35
N PRO A 53 -27.52 -1.79 10.33
CA PRO A 53 -26.93 -3.05 10.79
C PRO A 53 -26.70 -4.12 9.69
N ASP A 54 -27.55 -4.11 8.67
CA ASP A 54 -27.56 -5.02 7.52
C ASP A 54 -26.67 -4.54 6.35
N GLU A 55 -26.11 -3.32 6.44
CA GLU A 55 -25.17 -2.80 5.45
C GLU A 55 -23.86 -3.60 5.50
N PRO A 56 -23.49 -4.30 4.42
CA PRO A 56 -22.28 -5.11 4.39
C PRO A 56 -21.03 -4.23 4.23
N VAL A 57 -19.92 -4.70 4.77
CA VAL A 57 -18.61 -4.05 4.66
C VAL A 57 -17.62 -5.01 4.05
N PHE A 58 -16.84 -4.51 3.10
CA PHE A 58 -15.89 -5.33 2.34
C PHE A 58 -14.47 -4.80 2.48
N PHE A 59 -13.53 -5.73 2.54
CA PHE A 59 -12.12 -5.45 2.34
C PHE A 59 -11.72 -5.80 0.92
N VAL A 60 -11.36 -4.80 0.13
CA VAL A 60 -11.03 -4.93 -1.29
C VAL A 60 -9.54 -4.74 -1.50
N THR A 61 -8.93 -5.62 -2.30
CA THR A 61 -7.55 -5.50 -2.78
C THR A 61 -7.55 -5.40 -4.30
N LEU A 62 -6.90 -4.36 -4.83
CA LEU A 62 -6.74 -4.16 -6.27
C LEU A 62 -5.26 -4.08 -6.64
N ILE A 63 -4.83 -5.00 -7.50
CA ILE A 63 -3.45 -5.14 -7.98
C ILE A 63 -3.49 -5.22 -9.52
N ALA A 64 -2.54 -4.57 -10.20
CA ALA A 64 -2.42 -4.71 -11.65
C ALA A 64 -0.97 -4.61 -12.09
N ARG A 65 -0.59 -5.42 -13.08
CA ARG A 65 0.78 -5.50 -13.61
C ARG A 65 1.32 -4.14 -14.05
N ARG A 66 0.46 -3.27 -14.59
CA ARG A 66 0.84 -1.92 -15.03
C ARG A 66 1.30 -0.99 -13.90
N PHE A 67 1.03 -1.34 -12.65
CA PHE A 67 1.50 -0.62 -11.45
C PHE A 67 2.65 -1.36 -10.75
N THR A 68 3.23 -2.35 -11.41
CA THR A 68 4.48 -2.98 -10.99
C THR A 68 5.64 -2.31 -11.71
N VAL A 69 6.60 -1.80 -10.96
CA VAL A 69 7.80 -1.15 -11.48
C VAL A 69 9.05 -1.80 -10.93
N ARG A 70 10.16 -1.71 -11.68
CA ARG A 70 11.47 -2.18 -11.19
C ARG A 70 11.84 -1.42 -9.91
N GLU A 71 12.59 -2.07 -9.02
CA GLU A 71 13.00 -1.45 -7.74
C GLU A 71 13.60 -0.04 -7.94
N GLY A 72 14.54 0.12 -8.87
CA GLY A 72 15.20 1.41 -9.14
C GLY A 72 14.29 2.51 -9.69
N GLN A 73 13.04 2.20 -10.05
CA GLN A 73 12.03 3.15 -10.53
C GLN A 73 10.93 3.39 -9.49
N ALA A 74 10.90 2.60 -8.40
CA ALA A 74 9.79 2.60 -7.46
C ALA A 74 9.68 3.92 -6.69
N ALA A 75 10.80 4.55 -6.31
CA ALA A 75 10.79 5.87 -5.67
C ALA A 75 10.12 6.95 -6.53
N ALA A 76 10.20 6.84 -7.87
CA ALA A 76 9.60 7.79 -8.81
C ALA A 76 8.14 7.47 -9.20
N PHE A 77 7.54 6.41 -8.62
CA PHE A 77 6.19 5.98 -9.00
C PHE A 77 5.13 7.05 -8.66
N LYS A 78 4.27 7.42 -9.61
CA LYS A 78 3.18 8.37 -9.34
C LYS A 78 1.95 7.61 -8.88
N VAL A 79 1.41 7.94 -7.70
CA VAL A 79 0.24 7.24 -7.12
C VAL A 79 -1.09 7.67 -7.74
N HIS A 80 -1.19 8.87 -8.31
CA HIS A 80 -2.44 9.38 -8.88
C HIS A 80 -3.05 8.51 -10.00
N PRO A 81 -2.27 7.94 -10.95
CA PRO A 81 -2.80 6.94 -11.88
C PRO A 81 -3.43 5.72 -11.21
N LEU A 82 -2.84 5.24 -10.09
CA LEU A 82 -3.39 4.13 -9.32
C LEU A 82 -4.69 4.54 -8.61
N HIS A 83 -4.73 5.73 -8.00
CA HIS A 83 -5.97 6.26 -7.40
C HIS A 83 -7.08 6.37 -8.45
N SER A 84 -6.76 6.95 -9.62
CA SER A 84 -7.72 7.15 -10.72
C SER A 84 -8.28 5.82 -11.22
N TRP A 85 -7.42 4.80 -11.34
CA TRP A 85 -7.86 3.46 -11.67
C TRP A 85 -8.77 2.84 -10.61
N THR A 86 -8.42 2.97 -9.33
CA THR A 86 -9.28 2.48 -8.25
C THR A 86 -10.63 3.22 -8.24
N HIS A 87 -10.65 4.53 -8.43
CA HIS A 87 -11.88 5.32 -8.57
C HIS A 87 -12.75 4.85 -9.74
N GLN A 88 -12.12 4.43 -10.84
CA GLN A 88 -12.84 3.87 -11.98
C GLN A 88 -13.45 2.50 -11.67
N ILE A 89 -12.71 1.61 -10.99
CA ILE A 89 -13.20 0.28 -10.61
C ILE A 89 -14.31 0.38 -9.57
N LEU A 90 -14.10 1.14 -8.50
CA LEU A 90 -15.03 1.29 -7.37
C LEU A 90 -16.00 2.47 -7.57
N ARG A 91 -16.34 2.78 -8.82
CA ARG A 91 -17.25 3.88 -9.13
C ARG A 91 -18.62 3.60 -8.53
N GLY A 92 -19.13 4.54 -7.75
CA GLY A 92 -20.44 4.42 -7.08
C GLY A 92 -20.36 3.87 -5.66
N CYS A 93 -19.23 3.30 -5.24
CA CYS A 93 -19.05 2.80 -3.88
C CYS A 93 -18.62 3.92 -2.90
N ASN A 94 -18.88 3.71 -1.61
CA ASN A 94 -18.27 4.47 -0.53
C ASN A 94 -17.03 3.73 -0.02
N TYR A 95 -15.89 4.39 0.08
CA TYR A 95 -14.70 3.73 0.58
C TYR A 95 -13.62 4.70 1.08
N VAL A 96 -12.78 4.19 1.98
CA VAL A 96 -11.45 4.73 2.28
C VAL A 96 -10.41 3.70 1.89
N GLY A 97 -9.43 4.12 1.11
CA GLY A 97 -8.37 3.30 0.56
C GLY A 97 -6.98 3.83 0.89
N MET A 98 -6.01 2.94 0.79
CA MET A 98 -4.59 3.21 0.99
C MET A 98 -3.79 2.50 -0.10
N VAL A 99 -2.79 3.20 -0.64
CA VAL A 99 -1.79 2.60 -1.52
C VAL A 99 -0.66 1.97 -0.70
N GLU A 100 -0.35 0.72 -1.02
CA GLU A 100 0.77 -0.04 -0.46
C GLU A 100 1.66 -0.58 -1.59
N GLY A 101 2.92 -0.90 -1.28
CA GLY A 101 3.90 -1.40 -2.24
C GLY A 101 4.42 -2.77 -1.86
N ALA A 102 3.96 -3.83 -2.53
CA ALA A 102 4.47 -5.19 -2.30
C ALA A 102 5.84 -5.34 -2.96
N TYR A 103 6.88 -5.52 -2.15
CA TYR A 103 8.24 -5.72 -2.64
C TYR A 103 8.50 -7.19 -2.97
N TYR A 104 9.02 -7.45 -4.17
CA TYR A 104 9.42 -8.78 -4.61
C TYR A 104 10.91 -8.83 -4.86
N SER A 105 11.60 -9.81 -4.24
CA SER A 105 13.06 -9.96 -4.35
C SER A 105 13.55 -10.97 -5.39
N ASN A 106 12.66 -11.77 -6.00
CA ASN A 106 13.00 -12.83 -6.96
C ASN A 106 12.00 -12.97 -8.11
N LEU A 107 11.59 -11.84 -8.68
CA LEU A 107 10.56 -11.81 -9.72
C LEU A 107 11.03 -12.41 -11.06
N ASP A 108 12.34 -12.58 -11.24
CA ASP A 108 12.97 -13.22 -12.40
C ASP A 108 12.52 -14.67 -12.60
N VAL A 109 12.13 -15.37 -11.54
CA VAL A 109 11.57 -16.73 -11.62
C VAL A 109 10.27 -16.82 -12.43
N THR A 110 9.61 -15.69 -12.70
CA THR A 110 8.41 -15.60 -13.55
C THR A 110 8.74 -15.29 -15.02
N GLY A 111 10.01 -15.08 -15.37
CA GLY A 111 10.40 -14.60 -16.70
C GLY A 111 10.21 -13.09 -16.91
N ALA A 112 9.98 -12.31 -15.84
CA ALA A 112 9.73 -10.86 -15.94
C ALA A 112 10.89 -10.01 -16.47
N GLY A 113 12.09 -10.58 -16.63
CA GLY A 113 13.28 -9.88 -17.12
C GLY A 113 13.94 -8.94 -16.11
N TYR A 114 13.52 -8.98 -14.83
CA TYR A 114 14.18 -8.30 -13.72
C TYR A 114 13.97 -9.07 -12.41
N GLN A 115 14.96 -9.01 -11.53
CA GLN A 115 14.95 -9.74 -10.27
C GLN A 115 14.05 -9.08 -9.21
N ARG A 116 13.99 -7.74 -9.18
CA ARG A 116 13.36 -7.01 -8.08
C ARG A 116 12.38 -5.95 -8.55
N ALA A 117 11.25 -5.87 -7.89
CA ALA A 117 10.21 -4.90 -8.21
C ALA A 117 9.33 -4.57 -7.01
N VAL A 118 8.63 -3.46 -7.13
CA VAL A 118 7.54 -3.06 -6.25
C VAL A 118 6.25 -3.11 -7.03
N SER A 119 5.29 -3.90 -6.56
CA SER A 119 3.93 -3.91 -7.06
C SER A 119 3.07 -2.99 -6.20
N TRP A 120 2.79 -1.80 -6.72
CA TRP A 120 1.89 -0.85 -6.08
C TRP A 120 0.45 -1.33 -6.20
N HIS A 121 -0.27 -1.33 -5.09
CA HIS A 121 -1.62 -1.84 -5.01
C HIS A 121 -2.48 -1.06 -4.03
N THR A 122 -3.78 -1.26 -4.12
CA THR A 122 -4.75 -0.66 -3.22
C THR A 122 -5.27 -1.72 -2.26
N HIS A 123 -5.39 -1.32 -1.01
CA HIS A 123 -6.37 -1.88 -0.09
C HIS A 123 -7.46 -0.84 0.21
N ALA A 124 -8.70 -1.27 0.36
CA ALA A 124 -9.82 -0.38 0.68
C ALA A 124 -10.87 -1.06 1.54
N ILE A 125 -11.43 -0.31 2.48
CA ILE A 125 -12.67 -0.67 3.19
C ILE A 125 -13.82 -0.01 2.43
N VAL A 126 -14.75 -0.84 1.95
CA VAL A 126 -15.82 -0.47 1.00
C VAL A 126 -17.19 -0.80 1.58
N TRP A 127 -18.15 0.11 1.40
CA TRP A 127 -19.57 -0.04 1.80
C TRP A 127 -20.48 0.73 0.82
N GLY A 128 -21.79 0.66 1.01
CA GLY A 128 -22.80 1.26 0.13
C GLY A 128 -23.03 0.45 -1.15
N ILE A 129 -22.81 -0.86 -1.11
CA ILE A 129 -22.88 -1.76 -2.27
C ILE A 129 -23.23 -3.18 -1.81
N THR A 130 -23.95 -3.95 -2.63
CA THR A 130 -24.21 -5.36 -2.32
C THR A 130 -23.01 -6.24 -2.68
N GLU A 131 -22.95 -7.44 -2.09
CA GLU A 131 -21.92 -8.42 -2.43
C GLU A 131 -21.96 -8.83 -3.92
N GLU A 132 -23.16 -9.00 -4.46
CA GLU A 132 -23.36 -9.38 -5.87
C GLU A 132 -22.79 -8.31 -6.81
N GLN A 133 -23.13 -7.04 -6.57
CA GLN A 133 -22.62 -5.91 -7.35
C GLN A 133 -21.09 -5.80 -7.26
N LEU A 134 -20.52 -5.95 -6.06
CA LEU A 134 -19.07 -5.90 -5.89
C LEU A 134 -18.37 -7.07 -6.58
N ARG A 135 -18.98 -8.26 -6.57
CA ARG A 135 -18.49 -9.45 -7.29
C ARG A 135 -18.47 -9.24 -8.79
N GLU A 136 -19.51 -8.63 -9.36
CA GLU A 136 -19.54 -8.27 -10.78
C GLU A 136 -18.42 -7.29 -11.15
N ILE A 137 -18.20 -6.26 -10.32
CA ILE A 137 -17.11 -5.29 -10.48
C ILE A 137 -15.75 -5.99 -10.47
N CYS A 138 -15.49 -6.86 -9.47
CA CYS A 138 -14.24 -7.60 -9.36
C CYS A 138 -14.05 -8.56 -10.55
N ASN A 139 -15.08 -9.28 -10.96
CA ASN A 139 -15.04 -10.17 -12.13
C ASN A 139 -14.74 -9.40 -13.41
N ALA A 140 -15.34 -8.21 -13.61
CA ALA A 140 -15.05 -7.35 -14.74
C ALA A 140 -13.61 -6.85 -14.74
N ALA A 141 -13.08 -6.47 -13.57
CA ALA A 141 -11.68 -6.10 -13.41
C ALA A 141 -10.74 -7.28 -13.71
N ASN A 142 -11.04 -8.48 -13.22
CA ASN A 142 -10.23 -9.69 -13.42
C ASN A 142 -10.18 -10.15 -14.88
N ARG A 143 -11.25 -9.91 -15.66
CA ARG A 143 -11.23 -10.14 -17.12
C ARG A 143 -10.35 -9.15 -17.87
N ARG A 144 -10.20 -7.92 -17.35
CA ARG A 144 -9.52 -6.81 -18.04
C ARG A 144 -8.05 -6.66 -17.65
N TYR A 145 -7.69 -6.98 -16.42
CA TYR A 145 -6.38 -6.71 -15.87
C TYR A 145 -5.68 -7.98 -15.44
N GLN A 146 -4.40 -8.07 -15.78
CA GLN A 146 -3.50 -9.12 -15.31
C GLN A 146 -2.61 -8.59 -14.19
N THR A 147 -2.08 -9.50 -13.39
CA THR A 147 -1.12 -9.20 -12.32
C THR A 147 0.28 -9.62 -12.75
N ILE A 148 1.30 -9.22 -11.99
CA ILE A 148 2.68 -9.64 -12.27
C ILE A 148 2.92 -11.12 -11.93
N VAL A 149 2.06 -11.71 -11.08
CA VAL A 149 2.17 -13.10 -10.65
C VAL A 149 1.13 -13.95 -11.40
N PRO A 150 1.55 -14.89 -12.26
CA PRO A 150 0.60 -15.72 -12.99
C PRO A 150 -0.38 -16.45 -12.08
N GLY A 151 -1.66 -16.39 -12.42
CA GLY A 151 -2.75 -17.05 -11.70
C GLY A 151 -3.26 -16.31 -10.46
N ILE A 152 -2.83 -15.07 -10.22
CA ILE A 152 -3.42 -14.21 -9.19
C ILE A 152 -4.35 -13.20 -9.86
N ASP A 153 -5.58 -13.11 -9.34
CA ASP A 153 -6.60 -12.15 -9.77
C ASP A 153 -6.21 -10.70 -9.45
N ALA A 154 -6.62 -9.79 -10.34
CA ALA A 154 -6.34 -8.36 -10.21
C ALA A 154 -7.19 -7.68 -9.12
N ALA A 155 -8.37 -8.21 -8.86
CA ALA A 155 -9.33 -7.71 -7.90
C ALA A 155 -9.84 -8.87 -7.04
N HIS A 156 -9.72 -8.71 -5.73
CA HIS A 156 -10.22 -9.64 -4.74
C HIS A 156 -10.93 -8.85 -3.65
N PHE A 157 -12.01 -9.41 -3.12
CA PHE A 157 -12.67 -8.85 -1.96
C PHE A 157 -13.11 -9.97 -1.01
N ARG A 158 -13.31 -9.60 0.25
CA ARG A 158 -14.02 -10.42 1.23
C ARG A 158 -14.95 -9.53 2.04
N THR A 159 -16.07 -10.09 2.47
CA THR A 159 -16.89 -9.48 3.52
C THR A 159 -16.11 -9.50 4.83
N ILE A 160 -16.19 -8.41 5.59
CA ILE A 160 -15.58 -8.30 6.91
C ILE A 160 -16.64 -7.93 7.94
N GLU A 161 -16.49 -8.46 9.14
CA GLU A 161 -17.31 -8.03 10.27
C GLU A 161 -16.92 -6.61 10.70
N ARG A 162 -17.84 -5.90 11.36
CA ARG A 162 -17.57 -4.54 11.88
C ARG A 162 -16.43 -4.56 12.90
N SER A 163 -16.35 -5.62 13.70
CA SER A 163 -15.25 -5.89 14.64
C SER A 163 -13.88 -6.03 13.97
N GLU A 164 -13.82 -6.36 12.67
CA GLU A 164 -12.56 -6.50 11.92
C GLU A 164 -12.09 -5.17 11.30
N VAL A 165 -12.92 -4.13 11.26
CA VAL A 165 -12.65 -2.86 10.56
C VAL A 165 -11.39 -2.19 11.09
N GLU A 166 -11.24 -2.11 12.41
CA GLU A 166 -10.03 -1.58 13.05
C GLU A 166 -8.80 -2.37 12.61
N GLY A 167 -8.84 -3.71 12.69
CA GLY A 167 -7.74 -4.57 12.27
C GLY A 167 -7.37 -4.39 10.79
N GLN A 168 -8.37 -4.21 9.91
CA GLN A 168 -8.12 -3.93 8.48
C GLN A 168 -7.55 -2.54 8.26
N ALA A 169 -8.04 -1.51 8.96
CA ALA A 169 -7.52 -0.16 8.88
C ALA A 169 -6.05 -0.08 9.31
N LEU A 170 -5.69 -0.77 10.40
CA LEU A 170 -4.30 -0.93 10.84
C LEU A 170 -3.47 -1.70 9.81
N TYR A 171 -4.02 -2.80 9.26
CA TYR A 171 -3.33 -3.58 8.24
C TYR A 171 -2.96 -2.75 7.01
N MET A 172 -3.90 -1.92 6.52
CA MET A 172 -3.72 -1.04 5.36
C MET A 172 -2.63 0.02 5.57
N SER A 173 -2.40 0.43 6.83
CA SER A 173 -1.61 1.61 7.18
C SER A 173 -0.24 1.28 7.77
N LYS A 174 0.01 0.02 8.19
CA LYS A 174 1.25 -0.44 8.86
C LYS A 174 2.56 -0.20 8.12
N GLY A 175 2.51 0.08 6.80
CA GLY A 175 3.69 0.20 5.94
C GLY A 175 4.23 -1.16 5.50
N GLN A 176 5.30 -1.15 4.70
CA GLN A 176 5.81 -2.40 4.13
C GLN A 176 6.68 -3.15 5.16
N LEU A 177 6.20 -4.31 5.60
CA LEU A 177 6.87 -5.14 6.61
C LEU A 177 7.34 -6.50 6.08
N SER A 178 7.06 -6.82 4.81
CA SER A 178 7.36 -8.14 4.24
C SER A 178 8.03 -8.05 2.88
N ASP A 179 8.95 -8.97 2.63
CA ASP A 179 9.47 -9.31 1.32
C ASP A 179 8.65 -10.48 0.76
N TYR A 180 8.20 -10.34 -0.48
CA TYR A 180 7.43 -11.34 -1.19
C TYR A 180 8.33 -12.15 -2.11
N ARG A 181 8.31 -13.46 -1.93
CA ARG A 181 9.01 -14.40 -2.80
C ARG A 181 8.04 -15.26 -3.59
N LEU A 182 8.38 -15.49 -4.84
CA LEU A 182 7.64 -16.38 -5.72
C LEU A 182 8.33 -17.73 -5.77
N ILE A 183 7.57 -18.78 -5.51
CA ILE A 183 8.00 -20.18 -5.53
C ILE A 183 7.26 -20.85 -6.70
N PRO A 184 7.96 -21.20 -7.79
CA PRO A 184 7.35 -21.93 -8.90
C PRO A 184 6.79 -23.26 -8.42
N ARG A 185 5.54 -23.57 -8.74
CA ARG A 185 4.99 -24.91 -8.51
C ARG A 185 5.52 -25.85 -9.59
N LYS A 186 6.17 -26.92 -9.17
CA LYS A 186 6.66 -27.99 -10.05
C LYS A 186 5.71 -29.18 -10.00
N ARG A 187 5.66 -29.96 -11.07
CA ARG A 187 4.94 -31.23 -11.12
C ARG A 187 5.83 -32.25 -11.80
N GLU A 188 5.86 -33.48 -11.29
CA GLU A 188 6.54 -34.58 -11.97
C GLU A 188 5.84 -34.89 -13.29
N ALA A 189 6.64 -35.02 -14.34
CA ALA A 189 6.22 -35.44 -15.66
C ALA A 189 7.18 -36.55 -16.10
N VAL A 190 6.62 -37.70 -16.48
CA VAL A 190 7.39 -38.81 -17.03
C VAL A 190 7.33 -38.69 -18.55
N ASP A 191 8.48 -38.60 -19.19
CA ASP A 191 8.58 -38.68 -20.64
C ASP A 191 8.15 -40.08 -21.11
N ALA A 192 7.17 -40.14 -22.01
CA ALA A 192 6.57 -41.41 -22.44
C ALA A 192 7.48 -42.23 -23.36
N GLU A 193 8.46 -41.61 -24.00
CA GLU A 193 9.39 -42.28 -24.92
C GLU A 193 10.68 -42.70 -24.20
N THR A 194 11.20 -41.87 -23.28
CA THR A 194 12.49 -42.13 -22.61
C THR A 194 12.34 -42.70 -21.20
N GLY A 195 11.16 -42.58 -20.58
CA GLY A 195 10.94 -42.90 -19.17
C GLY A 195 11.59 -41.92 -18.18
N GLU A 196 12.18 -40.82 -18.68
CA GLU A 196 12.84 -39.82 -17.84
C GLU A 196 11.82 -39.04 -17.00
N VAL A 197 12.08 -38.94 -15.69
CA VAL A 197 11.26 -38.13 -14.77
C VAL A 197 11.80 -36.71 -14.73
N THR A 198 11.04 -35.76 -15.28
CA THR A 198 11.33 -34.33 -15.21
C THR A 198 10.38 -33.64 -14.22
N THR A 199 10.78 -32.46 -13.71
CA THR A 199 9.91 -31.62 -12.84
C THR A 199 9.71 -30.22 -13.43
N PRO A 200 9.02 -30.09 -14.58
CA PRO A 200 8.76 -28.80 -15.20
C PRO A 200 7.92 -27.89 -14.29
N THR A 201 8.08 -26.59 -14.46
CA THR A 201 7.23 -25.59 -13.80
C THR A 201 5.83 -25.63 -14.41
N THR A 202 4.81 -25.66 -13.56
CA THR A 202 3.38 -25.68 -13.96
C THR A 202 2.84 -24.34 -14.48
N GLY A 203 3.69 -23.31 -14.54
CA GLY A 203 3.28 -21.92 -14.78
C GLY A 203 2.54 -21.27 -13.60
N ARG A 204 2.28 -21.99 -12.51
CA ARG A 204 1.68 -21.47 -11.28
C ARG A 204 2.73 -21.16 -10.25
N PHE A 205 2.50 -20.11 -9.46
CA PHE A 205 3.43 -19.67 -8.41
C PHE A 205 2.73 -19.65 -7.06
N ARG A 206 3.43 -20.09 -6.01
CA ARG A 206 3.05 -19.81 -4.63
C ARG A 206 3.79 -18.55 -4.19
N GLN A 207 3.04 -17.62 -3.61
CA GLN A 207 3.62 -16.46 -2.97
C GLN A 207 3.95 -16.79 -1.50
N ALA A 208 5.17 -16.50 -1.08
CA ALA A 208 5.63 -16.63 0.31
C ALA A 208 6.02 -15.25 0.84
N LYS A 209 5.56 -14.93 2.05
CA LYS A 209 5.95 -13.72 2.77
C LYS A 209 7.08 -14.07 3.73
N GLN A 210 8.09 -13.22 3.82
CA GLN A 210 9.14 -13.30 4.84
C GLN A 210 9.43 -11.90 5.39
N ASP A 211 10.03 -11.84 6.57
CA ASP A 211 10.45 -10.57 7.17
C ASP A 211 11.48 -9.84 6.31
N LEU A 212 11.46 -8.51 6.39
CA LEU A 212 12.43 -7.68 5.70
C LEU A 212 13.80 -7.84 6.33
N ARG A 213 14.77 -8.30 5.53
CA ARG A 213 16.18 -8.20 5.88
C ARG A 213 16.60 -6.73 5.95
N PRO A 214 17.59 -6.34 6.77
CA PRO A 214 17.99 -4.94 6.93
C PRO A 214 18.26 -4.20 5.61
N GLY A 215 18.96 -4.85 4.67
CA GLY A 215 19.22 -4.26 3.35
C GLY A 215 17.96 -4.06 2.49
N THR A 216 16.94 -4.89 2.65
CA THR A 216 15.65 -4.72 1.96
C THR A 216 14.81 -3.64 2.65
N ALA A 217 14.82 -3.58 3.98
CA ALA A 217 14.16 -2.53 4.75
C ALA A 217 14.70 -1.15 4.36
N ALA A 218 16.03 -0.99 4.26
CA ALA A 218 16.65 0.26 3.80
C ALA A 218 16.22 0.65 2.37
N ARG A 219 16.18 -0.31 1.43
CA ARG A 219 15.68 -0.06 0.06
C ARG A 219 14.23 0.41 0.07
N LEU A 220 13.38 -0.21 0.89
CA LEU A 220 11.99 0.19 1.01
C LEU A 220 11.82 1.58 1.62
N CYS A 221 12.65 1.96 2.59
CA CYS A 221 12.66 3.33 3.11
C CYS A 221 12.91 4.35 2.00
N GLN A 222 13.84 4.06 1.07
CA GLN A 222 14.12 4.90 -0.11
C GLN A 222 12.95 4.92 -1.11
N VAL A 223 12.25 3.79 -1.30
CA VAL A 223 11.07 3.73 -2.18
C VAL A 223 9.96 4.66 -1.73
N PHE A 224 9.80 4.82 -0.41
CA PHE A 224 8.77 5.67 0.20
C PHE A 224 9.27 7.07 0.60
N ALA A 225 10.56 7.37 0.40
CA ALA A 225 11.15 8.64 0.78
C ALA A 225 10.47 9.83 0.06
N GLY A 226 10.37 10.96 0.75
CA GLY A 226 9.73 12.18 0.27
C GLY A 226 8.21 12.11 0.09
N ARG A 227 7.57 10.97 0.37
CA ARG A 227 6.11 10.82 0.29
C ARG A 227 5.48 11.02 1.65
N THR A 228 4.27 11.52 1.67
CA THR A 228 3.44 11.53 2.89
C THR A 228 2.43 10.38 2.88
N ILE A 229 2.01 9.94 4.06
CA ILE A 229 0.93 8.96 4.25
C ILE A 229 -0.37 9.50 3.65
N GLY A 230 -0.60 10.82 3.75
CA GLY A 230 -1.74 11.51 3.14
C GLY A 230 -1.81 11.35 1.62
N GLU A 231 -0.68 11.34 0.92
CA GLU A 231 -0.62 11.08 -0.54
C GLU A 231 -0.94 9.65 -0.91
N LEU A 232 -0.71 8.68 -0.01
CA LEU A 232 -1.05 7.27 -0.22
C LEU A 232 -2.52 6.97 0.08
N ALA A 233 -3.15 7.76 0.95
CA ALA A 233 -4.56 7.61 1.32
C ALA A 233 -5.48 8.29 0.29
N PHE A 234 -6.62 7.67 -0.01
CA PHE A 234 -7.61 8.21 -0.95
C PHE A 234 -9.02 7.64 -0.66
N ALA A 235 -10.07 8.24 -1.23
CA ALA A 235 -11.44 7.85 -0.88
C ALA A 235 -12.48 8.19 -1.98
N GLY A 236 -13.54 7.40 -2.03
CA GLY A 236 -14.71 7.58 -2.91
C GLY A 236 -16.03 7.65 -2.14
N GLY A 237 -17.06 8.21 -2.77
CA GLY A 237 -18.38 8.39 -2.16
C GLY A 237 -18.32 9.11 -0.80
N GLY A 238 -19.10 8.63 0.17
CA GLY A 238 -19.14 9.10 1.55
C GLY A 238 -17.81 8.93 2.31
N GLY A 239 -16.93 8.01 1.87
CA GLY A 239 -15.61 7.83 2.45
C GLY A 239 -14.71 9.07 2.32
N ARG A 240 -15.01 9.99 1.39
CA ARG A 240 -14.29 11.28 1.27
C ARG A 240 -14.41 12.15 2.52
N THR A 241 -15.59 12.15 3.15
CA THR A 241 -15.83 12.88 4.40
C THR A 241 -15.00 12.27 5.53
N VAL A 242 -14.98 10.93 5.61
CA VAL A 242 -14.19 10.18 6.60
C VAL A 242 -12.69 10.47 6.43
N LEU A 243 -12.16 10.37 5.20
CA LEU A 243 -10.75 10.63 4.94
C LEU A 243 -10.37 12.10 5.21
N LYS A 244 -11.27 13.05 4.95
CA LYS A 244 -11.05 14.46 5.30
C LYS A 244 -10.88 14.63 6.82
N ALA A 245 -11.71 13.96 7.62
CA ALA A 245 -11.60 13.97 9.08
C ALA A 245 -10.30 13.32 9.56
N ILE A 246 -9.93 12.15 9.01
CA ILE A 246 -8.66 11.47 9.30
C ILE A 246 -7.47 12.38 9.03
N ARG A 247 -7.40 12.99 7.83
CA ARG A 247 -6.30 13.90 7.46
C ARG A 247 -6.25 15.14 8.34
N HIS A 248 -7.41 15.69 8.67
CA HIS A 248 -7.50 16.82 9.59
C HIS A 248 -6.88 16.46 10.94
N GLU A 249 -7.30 15.37 11.56
CA GLU A 249 -6.78 14.96 12.88
C GLU A 249 -5.29 14.56 12.82
N ALA A 250 -4.88 13.76 11.84
CA ALA A 250 -3.49 13.36 11.68
C ALA A 250 -2.56 14.57 11.48
N GLY A 251 -3.03 15.63 10.82
CA GLY A 251 -2.26 16.85 10.56
C GLY A 251 -2.17 17.82 11.72
N ALA A 252 -2.79 17.52 12.87
CA ALA A 252 -2.89 18.47 13.98
C ALA A 252 -1.51 18.89 14.52
N ASP A 253 -0.54 17.97 14.58
CA ASP A 253 0.79 18.28 15.13
C ASP A 253 1.62 19.15 14.19
N LEU A 254 1.54 18.89 12.89
CA LEU A 254 2.18 19.74 11.88
C LEU A 254 1.65 21.16 12.00
N ARG A 255 0.33 21.33 12.04
CA ARG A 255 -0.30 22.66 12.18
C ARG A 255 0.09 23.37 13.48
N ARG A 256 0.19 22.64 14.59
CA ARG A 256 0.67 23.22 15.87
C ARG A 256 2.11 23.67 15.78
N TRP A 257 2.99 22.87 15.18
CA TRP A 257 4.39 23.21 14.97
C TRP A 257 4.56 24.42 14.05
N GLU A 258 3.85 24.46 12.91
CA GLU A 258 3.85 25.59 11.97
C GLU A 258 3.40 26.89 12.67
N SER A 259 2.37 26.82 13.51
CA SER A 259 1.87 27.96 14.28
C SER A 259 2.90 28.48 15.29
N GLN A 260 3.64 27.57 15.95
CA GLN A 260 4.72 27.92 16.88
C GLN A 260 5.88 28.61 16.14
N GLN A 261 6.28 28.07 14.99
CA GLN A 261 7.35 28.65 14.14
C GLN A 261 6.97 30.05 13.65
N ALA A 262 5.74 30.23 13.17
CA ALA A 262 5.23 31.53 12.74
C ALA A 262 5.22 32.55 13.89
N SER A 263 4.83 32.12 15.10
CA SER A 263 4.83 32.99 16.29
C SER A 263 6.24 33.41 16.70
N GLN A 264 7.20 32.48 16.65
CA GLN A 264 8.61 32.78 16.94
C GLN A 264 9.22 33.75 15.91
N ALA A 265 8.91 33.56 14.63
CA ALA A 265 9.37 34.46 13.56
C ALA A 265 8.74 35.86 13.63
N ALA A 266 7.50 35.97 14.12
CA ALA A 266 6.85 37.26 14.35
C ALA A 266 7.43 37.99 15.58
N GLY A 267 7.75 37.26 16.65
CA GLY A 267 8.35 37.83 17.87
C GLY A 267 9.82 38.21 17.76
N SER A 268 10.56 37.67 16.80
CA SER A 268 11.98 37.98 16.57
C SER A 268 12.23 39.21 15.69
N ARG A 269 11.18 39.81 15.09
CA ARG A 269 11.28 41.13 14.43
C ARG A 269 11.27 42.22 15.50
N GLN A 270 12.45 42.66 15.95
CA GLN A 270 12.56 43.78 16.89
C GLN A 270 11.97 45.08 16.29
N PRO A 271 11.29 45.90 17.11
CA PRO A 271 10.88 47.25 16.75
C PRO A 271 12.12 48.16 16.81
N GLY A 272 12.92 48.18 15.74
CA GLY A 272 14.18 48.93 15.71
C GLY A 272 14.66 49.43 14.34
N ASP A 273 14.15 48.91 13.23
CA ASP A 273 14.48 49.41 11.89
C ASP A 273 13.42 50.41 11.40
N ARG A 274 13.43 51.62 11.98
CA ARG A 274 12.85 52.83 11.38
C ARG A 274 13.75 54.03 11.64
#